data_AF-A0A109V5L9-F1
#
_entry.id   AF-A0A109V5L9-F1
#
_cell.length_a   1.000
_cell.length_b   1.000
_cell.length_c   1.000
_cell.angle_alpha   90.00
_cell.angle_beta   90.00
_cell.angle_gamma   90.00
#
_symmetry.space_group_name_H-M   'P 1'
#
loop_
_entity.id
_entity.type
_entity.pdbx_description
1 polymer ?
#
loop_
_entity_poly.entity_id
_entity_poly.type
_entity_poly.pdbx_seq_one_letter_code
_entity_poly.pdbx_strand_id
1 'polypeptide(L)'
;MMEPPDVESLERECAKLRNRSLLLDGLPSSLRLAIGDREGLKSRLPEMVSLASDLVESLINDYAAEVELPRNVDPAREFSMTAWPDEINQRLVGLAIYAWFPFSIYRSDAKAEYEPIEFVFLRDEDRYRLLYAYARVHYDLCEYALFGLRKVRLRFMYHGHTPYVDGVGYVRVRCPKVKSSLKHTGRRYWNRIWLGAALTFERIVKGATVPLSLLLKYGVLSLMQCPNDSVTNPFKSPIRV
;
A
#
# COMPACT_ATOMS: atom_id res chain seq x y z
N MET A 1 -10.25 8.00 19.47
CA MET A 1 -10.46 8.75 18.21
C MET A 1 -9.12 9.34 17.84
N MET A 2 -8.63 9.10 16.62
CA MET A 2 -7.48 9.84 16.10
C MET A 2 -7.96 11.26 15.79
N GLU A 3 -7.16 12.27 16.12
CA GLU A 3 -7.46 13.63 15.67
C GLU A 3 -7.39 13.67 14.14
N PRO A 4 -8.38 14.28 13.46
CA PRO A 4 -8.32 14.44 12.02
C PRO A 4 -7.07 15.26 11.65
N PRO A 5 -6.39 14.92 10.55
CA PRO A 5 -5.20 15.64 10.12
C PRO A 5 -5.56 17.11 9.86
N ASP A 6 -4.64 18.03 10.21
CA ASP A 6 -4.83 19.44 9.88
C ASP A 6 -4.35 19.73 8.45
N VAL A 7 -5.11 20.57 7.74
CA VAL A 7 -4.83 20.89 6.33
C VAL A 7 -3.43 21.49 6.14
N GLU A 8 -3.00 22.36 7.05
CA GLU A 8 -1.74 23.09 6.91
C GLU A 8 -0.52 22.20 7.14
N SER A 9 -0.54 21.32 8.16
CA SER A 9 0.55 20.35 8.33
C SER A 9 0.55 19.32 7.20
N LEU A 10 -0.62 18.86 6.76
CA LEU A 10 -0.69 17.88 5.68
C LEU A 10 -0.16 18.43 4.37
N GLU A 11 -0.54 19.65 3.99
CA GLU A 11 0.00 20.34 2.82
C GLU A 11 1.52 20.52 2.94
N ARG A 12 2.00 21.02 4.09
CA ARG A 12 3.43 21.26 4.34
C ARG A 12 4.26 19.97 4.27
N GLU A 13 3.74 18.87 4.79
CA GLU A 13 4.39 17.57 4.76
C GLU A 13 4.40 16.98 3.33
N CYS A 14 3.25 16.97 2.67
CA CYS A 14 3.08 16.37 1.34
C CYS A 14 3.73 17.22 0.23
N ALA A 15 3.88 18.54 0.40
CA ALA A 15 4.57 19.41 -0.56
C ALA A 15 6.03 18.96 -0.83
N LYS A 16 6.67 18.28 0.13
CA LYS A 16 8.02 17.71 -0.04
C LYS A 16 8.07 16.64 -1.14
N LEU A 17 6.94 15.97 -1.41
CA LEU A 17 6.80 14.97 -2.48
C LEU A 17 6.77 15.62 -3.87
N ARG A 18 6.35 16.89 -3.99
CA ARG A 18 6.23 17.62 -5.27
C ARG A 18 7.55 17.75 -6.01
N ASN A 19 8.63 18.02 -5.29
CA ASN A 19 9.97 18.24 -5.86
C ASN A 19 10.68 16.94 -6.24
N ARG A 20 10.11 15.78 -5.88
CA ARG A 20 10.76 14.46 -5.99
C ARG A 20 9.97 13.47 -6.84
N SER A 21 8.65 13.63 -6.93
CA SER A 21 7.82 12.84 -7.82
C SER A 21 7.93 13.36 -9.25
N LEU A 22 8.69 12.68 -10.10
CA LEU A 22 8.79 12.98 -11.53
C LEU A 22 7.47 12.76 -12.29
N LEU A 23 6.46 12.11 -11.68
CA LEU A 23 5.13 11.91 -12.25
C LEU A 23 4.09 11.83 -11.11
N LEU A 24 3.23 12.85 -10.96
CA LEU A 24 2.03 12.77 -10.10
C LEU A 24 0.98 11.77 -10.63
N ASP A 25 1.16 11.33 -11.88
CA ASP A 25 0.30 10.37 -12.56
C ASP A 25 0.31 9.03 -11.85
N GLY A 26 -0.68 8.83 -10.96
CA GLY A 26 -1.04 7.58 -10.29
C GLY A 26 -0.78 7.52 -8.79
N LEU A 27 -0.55 8.66 -8.16
CA LEU A 27 -0.96 8.85 -6.77
C LEU A 27 -2.49 8.89 -6.67
N PRO A 28 -3.09 8.43 -5.55
CA PRO A 28 -4.52 8.58 -5.32
C PRO A 28 -4.91 10.05 -5.38
N SER A 29 -6.12 10.35 -5.84
CA SER A 29 -6.63 11.72 -5.98
C SER A 29 -6.49 12.55 -4.70
N SER A 30 -6.80 11.95 -3.55
CA SER A 30 -6.65 12.57 -2.23
C SER A 30 -5.23 13.04 -1.92
N LEU A 31 -4.22 12.21 -2.19
CA LEU A 31 -2.81 12.56 -1.97
C LEU A 31 -2.34 13.62 -2.96
N ARG A 32 -2.85 13.62 -4.19
CA ARG A 32 -2.54 14.67 -5.18
C ARG A 32 -3.06 16.03 -4.72
N LEU A 33 -4.27 16.09 -4.16
CA LEU A 33 -4.80 17.32 -3.55
C LEU A 33 -3.88 17.82 -2.45
N ALA A 34 -3.45 16.92 -1.54
CA ALA A 34 -2.54 17.28 -0.46
C ALA A 34 -1.15 17.76 -0.92
N ILE A 35 -0.71 17.39 -2.13
CA ILE A 35 0.59 17.81 -2.68
C ILE A 35 0.53 19.19 -3.34
N GLY A 36 -0.60 19.58 -3.92
CA GLY A 36 -0.63 20.73 -4.85
C GLY A 36 -1.92 21.50 -4.98
N ASP A 37 -2.99 21.14 -4.27
CA ASP A 37 -4.28 21.84 -4.30
C ASP A 37 -4.88 21.97 -2.89
N ARG A 38 -4.44 23.01 -2.17
CA ARG A 38 -4.84 23.31 -0.79
C ARG A 38 -6.34 23.54 -0.64
N GLU A 39 -6.97 24.27 -1.57
CA GLU A 39 -8.41 24.57 -1.49
C GLU A 39 -9.25 23.34 -1.82
N GLY A 40 -8.82 22.54 -2.79
CA GLY A 40 -9.40 21.22 -3.06
C GLY A 40 -9.25 20.25 -1.88
N LEU A 41 -8.08 20.22 -1.23
CA LEU A 41 -7.85 19.46 -0.01
C LEU A 41 -8.81 19.92 1.10
N LYS A 42 -8.84 21.22 1.40
CA LYS A 42 -9.63 21.80 2.49
C LYS A 42 -11.13 21.51 2.34
N SER A 43 -11.66 21.65 1.13
CA SER A 43 -13.09 21.41 0.86
C SER A 43 -13.48 19.94 1.00
N ARG A 44 -12.58 19.01 0.67
CA ARG A 44 -12.86 17.56 0.62
C ARG A 44 -12.35 16.78 1.82
N LEU A 45 -11.53 17.40 2.69
CA LEU A 45 -10.85 16.68 3.77
C LEU A 45 -11.80 15.91 4.70
N PRO A 46 -12.95 16.47 5.15
CA PRO A 46 -13.86 15.72 6.01
C PRO A 46 -14.40 14.45 5.34
N GLU A 47 -14.77 14.54 4.06
CA GLU A 47 -15.27 13.41 3.26
C GLU A 47 -14.18 12.35 3.05
N MET A 48 -12.95 12.78 2.76
CA MET A 48 -11.82 11.86 2.58
C MET A 48 -11.47 11.14 3.88
N VAL A 49 -11.42 11.84 5.01
CA VAL A 49 -11.15 11.21 6.32
C VAL A 49 -12.24 10.20 6.66
N SER A 50 -13.52 10.55 6.44
CA SER A 50 -14.64 9.61 6.63
C SER A 50 -14.48 8.37 5.76
N LEU A 51 -14.24 8.55 4.46
CA LEU A 51 -14.07 7.44 3.52
C LEU A 51 -12.87 6.55 3.89
N ALA A 52 -11.75 7.14 4.27
CA ALA A 52 -10.57 6.38 4.70
C ALA A 52 -10.87 5.55 5.97
N SER A 53 -11.58 6.15 6.92
CA SER A 53 -12.00 5.48 8.15
C SER A 53 -12.91 4.29 7.83
N ASP A 54 -13.96 4.50 7.03
CA ASP A 54 -14.92 3.45 6.70
C ASP A 54 -14.27 2.27 5.96
N LEU A 55 -13.34 2.56 5.03
CA LEU A 55 -12.61 1.53 4.29
C LEU A 55 -11.65 0.74 5.18
N VAL A 56 -10.96 1.40 6.12
CA VAL A 56 -10.10 0.73 7.11
C VAL A 56 -10.95 -0.10 8.07
N GLU A 57 -12.09 0.42 8.53
CA GLU A 57 -13.02 -0.31 9.38
C GLU A 57 -13.59 -1.54 8.67
N SER A 58 -13.92 -1.44 7.38
CA SER A 58 -14.36 -2.60 6.60
C SER A 58 -13.25 -3.65 6.52
N LEU A 59 -12.00 -3.26 6.25
CA LEU A 59 -10.86 -4.19 6.29
C LEU A 59 -10.72 -4.90 7.65
N ILE A 60 -10.90 -4.17 8.75
CA ILE A 60 -10.81 -4.72 10.11
C ILE A 60 -11.97 -5.66 10.43
N ASN A 61 -13.20 -5.21 10.22
CA ASN A 61 -14.42 -5.85 10.72
C ASN A 61 -14.94 -6.93 9.78
N ASP A 62 -14.97 -6.66 8.48
CA ASP A 62 -15.54 -7.56 7.47
C ASP A 62 -14.50 -8.56 6.94
N TYR A 63 -13.24 -8.12 6.88
CA TYR A 63 -12.14 -8.88 6.28
C TYR A 63 -11.04 -9.30 7.25
N ALA A 64 -11.25 -9.11 8.57
CA ALA A 64 -10.32 -9.52 9.63
C ALA A 64 -8.84 -9.23 9.28
N ALA A 65 -8.60 -8.02 8.73
CA ALA A 65 -7.34 -7.71 8.10
C ALA A 65 -6.17 -7.75 9.09
N GLU A 66 -5.08 -8.38 8.68
CA GLU A 66 -3.86 -8.48 9.47
C GLU A 66 -2.62 -8.27 8.62
N VAL A 67 -1.54 -7.88 9.27
CA VAL A 67 -0.22 -7.70 8.66
C VAL A 67 0.71 -8.78 9.20
N GLU A 68 1.49 -9.42 8.35
CA GLU A 68 2.59 -10.29 8.74
C GLU A 68 3.91 -9.60 8.45
N LEU A 69 4.69 -9.34 9.51
CA LEU A 69 5.99 -8.67 9.45
C LEU A 69 7.13 -9.68 9.63
N PRO A 70 8.32 -9.43 9.06
CA PRO A 70 9.50 -10.20 9.38
C PRO A 70 9.82 -10.14 10.88
N ARG A 71 10.30 -11.25 11.47
CA ARG A 71 10.56 -11.32 12.94
C ARG A 71 11.54 -10.28 13.47
N ASN A 72 12.42 -9.77 12.62
CA ASN A 72 13.45 -8.80 12.96
C ASN A 72 12.98 -7.35 12.85
N VAL A 73 11.71 -7.11 12.50
CA VAL A 73 11.07 -5.79 12.46
C VAL A 73 10.22 -5.64 13.72
N ASP A 74 10.56 -4.67 14.55
CA ASP A 74 9.71 -4.26 15.68
C ASP A 74 8.51 -3.45 15.15
N PRO A 75 7.27 -3.95 15.26
CA PRO A 75 6.09 -3.25 14.72
C PRO A 75 5.86 -1.86 15.33
N ALA A 76 6.36 -1.60 16.55
CA ALA A 76 6.14 -0.34 17.25
C ALA A 76 7.21 0.72 16.92
N ARG A 77 8.37 0.31 16.38
CA ARG A 77 9.53 1.19 16.19
C ARG A 77 10.04 1.24 14.75
N GLU A 78 9.84 0.15 14.02
CA GLU A 78 10.44 -0.11 12.72
C GLU A 78 9.36 -0.37 11.66
N PHE A 79 8.10 -0.06 11.96
CA PHE A 79 7.00 -0.18 11.01
C PHE A 79 6.09 1.03 11.10
N SER A 80 5.62 1.51 9.95
CA SER A 80 4.53 2.49 9.87
C SER A 80 3.69 2.24 8.63
N MET A 81 2.42 2.60 8.70
CA MET A 81 1.47 2.51 7.60
C MET A 81 0.65 3.78 7.53
N THR A 82 0.38 4.25 6.32
CA THR A 82 -0.57 5.34 6.10
C THR A 82 -1.58 4.96 5.03
N ALA A 83 -2.86 5.21 5.30
CA ALA A 83 -3.96 4.88 4.41
C ALA A 83 -4.56 6.14 3.80
N TRP A 84 -4.68 6.15 2.48
CA TRP A 84 -5.22 7.25 1.69
C TRP A 84 -6.41 6.75 0.87
N PRO A 85 -7.58 7.39 0.96
CA PRO A 85 -8.74 7.00 0.17
C PRO A 85 -8.56 7.46 -1.29
N ASP A 86 -9.20 6.79 -2.24
CA ASP A 86 -9.27 7.27 -3.61
C ASP A 86 -10.68 7.12 -4.15
N GLU A 87 -11.20 8.16 -4.80
CA GLU A 87 -12.47 8.07 -5.51
C GLU A 87 -12.20 7.73 -6.97
N ILE A 88 -12.41 6.47 -7.30
CA ILE A 88 -12.18 5.97 -8.66
C ILE A 88 -13.36 6.37 -9.56
N ASN A 89 -14.58 6.11 -9.12
CA ASN A 89 -15.81 6.58 -9.75
C ASN A 89 -16.99 6.51 -8.76
N GLN A 90 -18.22 6.74 -9.23
CA GLN A 90 -19.43 6.75 -8.39
C GLN A 90 -19.66 5.44 -7.61
N ARG A 91 -19.21 4.30 -8.15
CA ARG A 91 -19.41 2.96 -7.56
C ARG A 91 -18.15 2.34 -7.00
N LEU A 92 -16.97 2.75 -7.46
CA LEU A 92 -15.69 2.18 -7.03
C LEU A 92 -14.89 3.19 -6.23
N VAL A 93 -14.36 2.72 -5.11
CA VAL A 93 -13.46 3.48 -4.25
C VAL A 93 -12.21 2.67 -3.95
N GLY A 94 -11.10 3.37 -3.82
CA GLY A 94 -9.79 2.83 -3.50
C GLY A 94 -9.37 3.15 -2.07
N LEU A 95 -8.53 2.29 -1.50
CA LEU A 95 -7.74 2.58 -0.31
C LEU A 95 -6.28 2.25 -0.60
N ALA A 96 -5.47 3.29 -0.81
CA ALA A 96 -4.03 3.18 -0.98
C ALA A 96 -3.35 3.14 0.39
N ILE A 97 -2.76 2.00 0.73
CA ILE A 97 -1.95 1.81 1.91
C ILE A 97 -0.48 1.92 1.51
N TYR A 98 0.26 2.81 2.16
CA TYR A 98 1.71 2.92 2.04
C TYR A 98 2.33 2.39 3.33
N ALA A 99 3.10 1.31 3.24
CA ALA A 99 3.76 0.71 4.39
C ALA A 99 5.27 0.90 4.33
N TRP A 100 5.89 1.30 5.44
CA TRP A 100 7.33 1.49 5.59
C TRP A 100 7.89 0.57 6.67
N PHE A 101 8.99 -0.09 6.36
CA PHE A 101 9.83 -0.84 7.29
C PHE A 101 11.26 -0.93 6.75
N PRO A 102 12.27 -1.14 7.61
CA PRO A 102 13.64 -1.35 7.15
C PRO A 102 13.74 -2.71 6.44
N PHE A 103 14.03 -2.68 5.13
CA PHE A 103 14.30 -3.89 4.35
C PHE A 103 15.82 -3.96 4.08
N SER A 104 16.57 -4.57 4.98
CA SER A 104 17.87 -5.06 4.57
C SER A 104 18.27 -6.29 5.39
N ILE A 105 18.94 -7.21 4.69
CA ILE A 105 19.69 -8.32 5.29
C ILE A 105 20.79 -7.75 6.20
N TYR A 106 21.29 -6.55 5.89
CA TYR A 106 22.25 -5.80 6.68
C TYR A 106 21.61 -4.52 7.21
N ARG A 107 21.37 -4.43 8.53
CA ARG A 107 20.80 -3.24 9.20
C ARG A 107 21.48 -1.91 8.83
N SER A 108 22.72 -1.94 8.35
CA SER A 108 23.51 -0.79 7.90
C SER A 108 23.09 -0.20 6.55
N ASP A 109 22.38 -0.93 5.69
CA ASP A 109 22.08 -0.45 4.33
C ASP A 109 20.95 0.61 4.30
N ALA A 110 20.20 0.75 5.40
CA ALA A 110 19.16 1.76 5.60
C ALA A 110 18.16 1.91 4.42
N LYS A 111 18.02 0.88 3.58
CA LYS A 111 17.07 0.88 2.48
C LYS A 111 15.68 0.61 3.07
N ALA A 112 14.82 1.60 2.95
CA ALA A 112 13.43 1.53 3.31
C ALA A 112 12.68 2.33 2.24
N GLU A 113 11.64 1.73 1.66
CA GLU A 113 10.80 2.27 0.60
C GLU A 113 9.38 2.04 1.08
N TYR A 114 8.50 3.01 0.89
CA TYR A 114 7.09 2.75 1.11
C TYR A 114 6.61 1.81 0.01
N GLU A 115 6.16 0.61 0.40
CA GLU A 115 5.55 -0.33 -0.51
C GLU A 115 4.04 -0.08 -0.56
N PRO A 116 3.52 0.36 -1.70
CA PRO A 116 2.12 0.72 -1.77
C PRO A 116 1.23 -0.44 -2.23
N ILE A 117 0.03 -0.48 -1.65
CA ILE A 117 -1.04 -1.44 -1.96
C ILE A 117 -2.32 -0.65 -2.13
N GLU A 118 -3.00 -0.79 -3.26
CA GLU A 118 -4.31 -0.18 -3.47
C GLU A 118 -5.40 -1.24 -3.42
N PHE A 119 -6.25 -1.19 -2.39
CA PHE A 119 -7.44 -2.01 -2.31
C PHE A 119 -8.60 -1.33 -3.03
N VAL A 120 -9.34 -2.08 -3.84
CA VAL A 120 -10.51 -1.56 -4.58
C VAL A 120 -11.77 -2.19 -4.04
N PHE A 121 -12.72 -1.33 -3.68
CA PHE A 121 -14.01 -1.69 -3.13
C PHE A 121 -15.13 -1.24 -4.07
N LEU A 122 -16.19 -2.05 -4.12
CA LEU A 122 -17.49 -1.64 -4.60
C LEU A 122 -18.24 -0.94 -3.46
N ARG A 123 -18.65 0.30 -3.69
CA ARG A 123 -19.56 1.05 -2.83
C ARG A 123 -20.97 0.49 -3.02
N ASP A 124 -21.49 -0.11 -1.97
CA ASP A 124 -22.89 -0.52 -1.78
C ASP A 124 -23.51 0.44 -0.75
N GLU A 125 -24.84 0.60 -0.72
CA GLU A 125 -25.52 1.71 -0.02
C GLU A 125 -24.99 1.97 1.41
N ASP A 126 -24.73 0.90 2.19
CA ASP A 126 -24.20 0.99 3.55
C ASP A 126 -22.87 0.22 3.75
N ARG A 127 -22.25 -0.31 2.68
CA ARG A 127 -21.12 -1.25 2.81
C ARG A 127 -20.09 -1.12 1.70
N TYR A 128 -18.86 -1.52 2.02
CA TYR A 128 -17.77 -1.58 1.05
C TYR A 128 -17.39 -3.04 0.79
N ARG A 129 -17.61 -3.51 -0.44
CA ARG A 129 -17.27 -4.88 -0.82
C ARG A 129 -15.93 -4.92 -1.53
N LEU A 130 -14.94 -5.56 -0.91
CA LEU A 130 -13.61 -5.72 -1.47
C LEU A 130 -13.62 -6.58 -2.74
N LEU A 131 -13.07 -6.03 -3.83
CA LEU A 131 -12.99 -6.68 -5.13
C LEU A 131 -11.58 -7.12 -5.46
N TYR A 132 -10.64 -6.16 -5.42
CA TYR A 132 -9.26 -6.36 -5.88
C TYR A 132 -8.28 -5.69 -4.93
N ALA A 133 -7.02 -6.10 -5.01
CA ALA A 133 -5.90 -5.27 -4.58
C ALA A 133 -4.84 -5.21 -5.67
N TYR A 134 -4.14 -4.08 -5.74
CA TYR A 134 -3.01 -3.88 -6.62
C TYR A 134 -1.77 -3.60 -5.79
N ALA A 135 -0.68 -4.33 -6.03
CA ALA A 135 0.61 -4.07 -5.40
C ALA A 135 1.76 -4.25 -6.39
N ARG A 136 2.92 -3.66 -6.10
CA ARG A 136 4.15 -3.93 -6.88
C ARG A 136 4.95 -5.07 -6.29
N VAL A 137 5.49 -5.88 -7.19
CA VAL A 137 6.44 -6.95 -6.92
C VAL A 137 7.66 -6.73 -7.80
N HIS A 138 8.77 -6.24 -7.25
CA HIS A 138 10.01 -5.99 -8.00
C HIS A 138 9.78 -5.23 -9.32
N TYR A 139 9.12 -4.08 -9.24
CA TYR A 139 8.72 -3.22 -10.37
C TYR A 139 7.54 -3.70 -11.22
N ASP A 140 7.01 -4.90 -10.99
CA ASP A 140 5.83 -5.40 -11.72
C ASP A 140 4.54 -5.13 -10.96
N LEU A 141 3.51 -4.62 -11.64
CA LEU A 141 2.18 -4.49 -11.06
C LEU A 141 1.49 -5.86 -11.00
N CYS A 142 0.95 -6.21 -9.84
CA CYS A 142 0.20 -7.43 -9.61
C CYS A 142 -1.20 -7.10 -9.10
N GLU A 143 -2.18 -7.85 -9.58
CA GLU A 143 -3.57 -7.77 -9.13
C GLU A 143 -3.91 -9.03 -8.35
N TYR A 144 -4.59 -8.83 -7.23
CA TYR A 144 -5.11 -9.88 -6.36
C TYR A 144 -6.63 -9.83 -6.45
N ALA A 145 -7.26 -10.94 -6.81
CA ALA A 145 -8.72 -11.07 -6.81
C ALA A 145 -9.19 -11.41 -5.38
N LEU A 146 -9.78 -10.45 -4.67
CA LEU A 146 -10.12 -10.57 -3.26
C LEU A 146 -11.62 -10.82 -3.02
N PHE A 147 -12.41 -10.92 -4.09
CA PHE A 147 -13.84 -11.18 -4.02
C PHE A 147 -14.15 -12.48 -3.25
N GLY A 148 -15.03 -12.37 -2.25
CA GLY A 148 -15.49 -13.52 -1.46
C GLY A 148 -14.58 -13.94 -0.32
N LEU A 149 -13.42 -13.29 -0.14
CA LEU A 149 -12.59 -13.51 1.04
C LEU A 149 -13.26 -12.98 2.31
N ARG A 150 -13.06 -13.69 3.42
CA ARG A 150 -13.43 -13.25 4.78
C ARG A 150 -12.24 -12.83 5.62
N LYS A 151 -11.03 -13.07 5.10
CA LYS A 151 -9.78 -12.76 5.77
C LYS A 151 -8.78 -12.23 4.75
N VAL A 152 -8.15 -11.09 5.05
CA VAL A 152 -7.06 -10.50 4.26
C VAL A 152 -5.81 -10.46 5.13
N ARG A 153 -4.71 -11.04 4.66
CA ARG A 153 -3.41 -10.93 5.33
C ARG A 153 -2.41 -10.30 4.39
N LEU A 154 -1.87 -9.14 4.76
CA LEU A 154 -0.79 -8.44 4.05
C LEU A 154 0.56 -8.93 4.58
N ARG A 155 1.33 -9.65 3.77
CA ARG A 155 2.63 -10.21 4.19
C ARG A 155 3.78 -9.40 3.62
N PHE A 156 4.61 -8.84 4.49
CA PHE A 156 5.85 -8.18 4.12
C PHE A 156 7.01 -9.17 4.26
N MET A 157 7.70 -9.47 3.16
CA MET A 157 8.73 -10.53 3.13
C MET A 157 10.14 -9.99 3.38
N TYR A 158 10.96 -10.78 4.08
CA TYR A 158 12.35 -10.44 4.46
C TYR A 158 13.30 -10.14 3.26
N HIS A 159 12.93 -10.57 2.05
CA HIS A 159 13.74 -10.41 0.83
C HIS A 159 12.99 -9.79 -0.35
N GLY A 160 11.78 -9.28 -0.11
CA GLY A 160 10.89 -8.83 -1.16
C GLY A 160 10.14 -7.57 -0.74
N HIS A 161 10.32 -6.53 -1.54
CA HIS A 161 9.55 -5.29 -1.67
C HIS A 161 8.07 -5.53 -1.99
N THR A 162 7.45 -6.54 -1.40
CA THR A 162 6.28 -7.16 -1.98
C THR A 162 5.32 -7.56 -0.90
N PRO A 163 4.28 -6.74 -0.69
CA PRO A 163 3.15 -7.20 0.06
C PRO A 163 2.44 -8.30 -0.73
N TYR A 164 2.31 -9.47 -0.10
CA TYR A 164 1.54 -10.60 -0.60
C TYR A 164 0.23 -10.71 0.17
N VAL A 165 -0.89 -10.91 -0.53
CA VAL A 165 -2.20 -11.16 0.11
C VAL A 165 -2.45 -12.66 0.20
N ASP A 166 -2.51 -13.20 1.43
CA ASP A 166 -2.65 -14.64 1.67
C ASP A 166 -3.99 -15.21 1.14
N GLY A 167 -3.98 -16.50 0.78
CA GLY A 167 -5.16 -17.24 0.33
C GLY A 167 -5.57 -16.99 -1.13
N VAL A 168 -4.85 -16.13 -1.87
CA VAL A 168 -5.16 -15.80 -3.28
C VAL A 168 -3.91 -15.91 -4.14
N GLY A 169 -4.05 -16.58 -5.29
CA GLY A 169 -3.05 -16.49 -6.36
C GLY A 169 -3.17 -15.14 -7.06
N TYR A 170 -2.06 -14.42 -7.25
CA TYR A 170 -2.09 -13.14 -7.96
C TYR A 170 -1.99 -13.33 -9.48
N VAL A 171 -2.61 -12.43 -10.23
CA VAL A 171 -2.44 -12.32 -11.67
C VAL A 171 -1.50 -11.14 -11.96
N ARG A 172 -0.43 -11.39 -12.72
CA ARG A 172 0.46 -10.31 -13.16
C ARG A 172 -0.23 -9.51 -14.27
N VAL A 173 -0.78 -8.36 -13.91
CA VAL A 173 -1.39 -7.44 -14.88
C VAL A 173 -0.27 -6.76 -15.64
N ARG A 174 -0.25 -6.94 -16.96
CA ARG A 174 0.83 -6.50 -17.86
C ARG A 174 1.28 -5.06 -17.53
N CYS A 175 2.53 -4.88 -17.08
CA CYS A 175 3.20 -3.60 -17.28
C CYS A 175 3.32 -3.37 -18.81
N PRO A 176 3.08 -2.16 -19.33
CA PRO A 176 3.45 -1.85 -20.71
C PRO A 176 4.92 -2.22 -20.87
N LYS A 177 5.21 -3.14 -21.79
CA LYS A 177 6.58 -3.54 -22.10
C LYS A 177 7.32 -2.29 -22.55
N VAL A 178 8.08 -1.66 -21.64
CA VAL A 178 9.23 -0.87 -22.06
C VAL A 178 10.06 -1.84 -22.87
N LYS A 179 10.23 -1.57 -24.18
CA LYS A 179 10.82 -2.46 -25.18
C LYS A 179 12.00 -3.22 -24.58
N SER A 180 11.76 -4.47 -24.17
CA SER A 180 12.79 -5.30 -23.57
C SER A 180 13.68 -5.81 -24.69
N SER A 181 14.91 -5.31 -24.77
CA SER A 181 15.95 -5.98 -25.54
C SER A 181 16.10 -7.42 -25.04
N LEU A 182 16.43 -8.34 -25.95
CA LEU A 182 16.51 -9.80 -25.78
C LEU A 182 17.52 -10.30 -24.71
N LYS A 183 18.05 -9.44 -23.82
CA LYS A 183 19.03 -9.79 -22.78
C LYS A 183 18.42 -10.20 -21.42
N HIS A 184 17.09 -10.22 -21.24
CA HIS A 184 16.46 -10.34 -19.92
C HIS A 184 15.86 -11.71 -19.53
N THR A 185 16.11 -12.78 -20.30
CA THR A 185 15.68 -14.14 -19.94
C THR A 185 16.23 -14.59 -18.57
N GLY A 186 17.46 -14.19 -18.25
CA GLY A 186 18.08 -14.44 -16.95
C GLY A 186 17.37 -13.74 -15.78
N ARG A 187 16.81 -12.53 -15.97
CA ARG A 187 16.11 -11.81 -14.90
C ARG A 187 14.82 -12.51 -14.47
N ARG A 188 14.09 -13.12 -15.42
CA ARG A 188 12.89 -13.91 -15.09
C ARG A 188 13.24 -15.19 -14.31
N TYR A 189 14.35 -15.83 -14.66
CA TYR A 189 14.87 -17.00 -13.97
C TYR A 189 15.31 -16.66 -12.54
N TRP A 190 16.11 -15.62 -12.38
CA TRP A 190 16.55 -15.13 -11.07
C TRP A 190 15.37 -14.66 -10.21
N ASN A 191 14.39 -13.94 -10.76
CA ASN A 191 13.20 -13.55 -10.00
C ASN A 191 12.41 -14.77 -9.50
N ARG A 192 12.31 -15.85 -10.28
CA ARG A 192 11.64 -17.10 -9.85
C ARG A 192 12.43 -17.82 -8.75
N ILE A 193 13.76 -17.85 -8.85
CA ILE A 193 14.62 -18.44 -7.82
C ILE A 193 14.57 -17.62 -6.54
N TRP A 194 14.68 -16.29 -6.62
CA TRP A 194 14.59 -15.41 -5.47
C TRP A 194 13.23 -15.49 -4.79
N LEU A 195 12.14 -15.51 -5.55
CA LEU A 195 10.80 -15.72 -5.00
C LEU A 195 10.68 -17.11 -4.35
N GLY A 196 11.16 -18.16 -5.02
CA GLY A 196 11.14 -19.52 -4.47
C GLY A 196 11.98 -19.67 -3.19
N ALA A 197 13.15 -19.04 -3.14
CA ALA A 197 14.00 -18.99 -1.97
C ALA A 197 13.35 -18.16 -0.85
N ALA A 198 12.80 -16.98 -1.15
CA ALA A 198 12.08 -16.15 -0.19
C ALA A 198 10.90 -16.90 0.43
N LEU A 199 10.07 -17.56 -0.39
CA LEU A 199 8.96 -18.40 0.08
C LEU A 199 9.43 -19.59 0.91
N THR A 200 10.60 -20.16 0.60
CA THR A 200 11.18 -21.28 1.37
C THR A 200 11.74 -20.80 2.71
N PHE A 201 12.46 -19.68 2.73
CA PHE A 201 12.93 -19.05 3.95
C PHE A 201 11.76 -18.57 4.83
N GLU A 202 10.68 -18.07 4.25
CA GLU A 202 9.45 -17.67 4.95
C GLU A 202 8.78 -18.86 5.65
N ARG A 203 8.76 -20.04 5.01
CA ARG A 203 8.26 -21.28 5.66
C ARG A 203 9.07 -21.66 6.90
N ILE A 204 10.36 -21.30 6.94
CA ILE A 204 11.27 -21.58 8.03
C ILE A 204 11.22 -20.47 9.10
N VAL A 205 11.14 -19.21 8.67
CA VAL A 205 11.14 -18.01 9.49
C VAL A 205 9.73 -17.40 9.46
N LYS A 206 8.79 -18.00 10.21
CA LYS A 206 7.41 -17.47 10.32
C LYS A 206 7.42 -16.01 10.78
N GLY A 207 6.69 -15.11 10.12
CA GLY A 207 6.58 -13.72 10.53
C GLY A 207 5.77 -13.53 11.83
N ALA A 208 5.80 -12.31 12.36
CA ALA A 208 4.90 -11.89 13.42
C ALA A 208 3.62 -11.33 12.79
N THR A 209 2.47 -11.91 13.14
CA THR A 209 1.17 -11.43 12.65
C THR A 209 0.59 -10.42 13.63
N VAL A 210 0.19 -9.26 13.11
CA VAL A 210 -0.40 -8.16 13.88
C VAL A 210 -1.74 -7.76 13.23
N PRO A 211 -2.86 -7.82 13.96
CA PRO A 211 -4.15 -7.32 13.48
C PRO A 211 -4.09 -5.84 13.11
N LEU A 212 -4.76 -5.45 12.01
CA LEU A 212 -4.81 -4.06 11.55
C LEU A 212 -5.44 -3.13 12.61
N SER A 213 -6.39 -3.65 13.40
CA SER A 213 -7.00 -2.95 14.53
C SER A 213 -6.02 -2.55 15.63
N LEU A 214 -5.01 -3.38 15.90
CA LEU A 214 -3.95 -3.02 16.86
C LEU A 214 -3.03 -1.94 16.29
N LEU A 215 -2.67 -2.06 15.01
CA LEU A 215 -1.85 -1.04 14.34
C LEU A 215 -2.54 0.33 14.36
N LEU A 216 -3.85 0.37 14.11
CA LEU A 216 -4.66 1.59 14.22
C LEU A 216 -4.70 2.12 15.66
N LYS A 217 -4.96 1.24 16.64
CA LYS A 217 -5.04 1.61 18.06
C LYS A 217 -3.73 2.23 18.58
N TYR A 218 -2.58 1.76 18.10
CA TYR A 218 -1.27 2.22 18.53
C TYR A 218 -0.69 3.34 17.66
N GLY A 219 -1.43 3.85 16.67
CA GLY A 219 -0.96 4.91 15.77
C GLY A 219 0.15 4.47 14.81
N VAL A 220 0.33 3.16 14.62
CA VAL A 220 1.24 2.59 13.61
C VAL A 220 0.59 2.67 12.23
N LEU A 221 -0.73 2.48 12.17
CA LEU A 221 -1.54 2.82 11.01
C LEU A 221 -2.19 4.20 11.22
N SER A 222 -1.83 5.15 10.37
CA SER A 222 -2.40 6.49 10.33
C SER A 222 -3.35 6.64 9.14
N LEU A 223 -4.40 7.44 9.30
CA LEU A 223 -5.25 7.87 8.19
C LEU A 223 -4.68 9.16 7.62
N MET A 224 -4.43 9.18 6.30
CA MET A 224 -4.02 10.34 5.55
C MET A 224 -2.79 11.06 6.14
N GLN A 225 -1.76 10.32 6.54
CA GLN A 225 -0.46 10.89 6.89
C GLN A 225 0.44 10.87 5.65
N CYS A 226 1.18 11.94 5.38
CA CYS A 226 2.06 12.00 4.21
C CYS A 226 3.20 10.96 4.35
N PRO A 227 3.41 10.06 3.37
CA PRO A 227 4.54 9.15 3.40
C PRO A 227 5.85 9.94 3.32
N ASN A 228 6.86 9.56 4.12
CA ASN A 228 8.15 10.25 4.15
C ASN A 228 9.03 9.98 2.91
N ASP A 229 10.12 10.74 2.82
CA ASP A 229 11.16 10.91 1.77
C ASP A 229 11.64 9.70 0.94
N SER A 230 11.22 8.46 1.21
CA SER A 230 11.65 7.25 0.51
C SER A 230 10.79 6.83 -0.70
N VAL A 231 9.83 7.66 -1.13
CA VAL A 231 8.95 7.35 -2.27
C VAL A 231 9.66 7.59 -3.61
N THR A 232 10.72 6.83 -3.93
CA THR A 232 11.11 6.65 -5.32
C THR A 232 10.11 5.72 -6.01
N ASN A 233 9.15 6.34 -6.70
CA ASN A 233 8.28 5.81 -7.76
C ASN A 233 6.80 5.63 -7.36
N PRO A 234 6.01 6.71 -7.39
CA PRO A 234 4.56 6.61 -7.30
C PRO A 234 4.03 5.95 -8.58
N PHE A 235 3.08 5.03 -8.43
CA PHE A 235 2.43 4.33 -9.52
C PHE A 235 1.95 5.28 -10.60
N LYS A 236 1.75 4.75 -11.82
CA LYS A 236 0.57 5.09 -12.65
C LYS A 236 -0.55 4.15 -12.19
N SER A 237 -1.63 4.69 -11.63
CA SER A 237 -2.82 3.87 -11.32
C SER A 237 -3.20 3.12 -12.60
N PRO A 238 -3.38 1.78 -12.53
CA PRO A 238 -3.84 1.03 -13.70
C PRO A 238 -5.27 1.44 -14.10
N ILE A 239 -6.00 2.05 -13.16
CA ILE A 239 -7.35 2.55 -13.36
C ILE A 239 -7.24 4.00 -13.84
N ARG A 240 -7.30 4.16 -15.16
CA ARG A 240 -7.45 5.48 -15.78
C ARG A 240 -8.94 5.74 -15.93
N VAL A 241 -9.42 6.82 -15.34
CA VAL A 241 -10.72 7.42 -15.71
C VAL A 241 -10.57 8.06 -17.08
#